data_AF-A0A8H3IM59-F1
#
_entry.id   AF-A0A8H3IM59-F1
#
_cell.length_a   1.000
_cell.length_b   1.000
_cell.length_c   1.000
_cell.angle_alpha   90.00
_cell.angle_beta   90.00
_cell.angle_gamma   90.00
#
_symmetry.space_group_name_H-M   'P 1'
#
loop_
_entity.id
_entity.type
_entity.pdbx_description
1 polymer ?
#
loop_
_entity_poly.entity_id
_entity_poly.type
_entity_poly.pdbx_seq_one_letter_code
_entity_poly.pdbx_strand_id
1 'polypeptide(L)'
;MEGLVSADILAIGCIVVDTSCTYDPPQSPSDPLQPVNGSSNPAKFSQCARGTAYNMALAAHYAGASVLLSTVVADDFWGDFLLREMDRVGSSYENLASIAMSLTHEHPNRYNKVLNNIKTESIKKEWTCGARKHE
;
A
#
# COMPACT_ATOMS: atom_id res chain seq x y z
N MET A 1 17.98 -7.55 22.82
CA MET A 1 17.98 -7.91 21.40
C MET A 1 16.61 -8.46 21.11
N GLU A 2 15.70 -7.61 20.63
CA GLU A 2 14.36 -8.04 20.26
C GLU A 2 14.46 -9.02 19.10
N GLY A 3 13.74 -10.14 19.20
CA GLY A 3 13.87 -11.28 18.31
C GLY A 3 13.54 -10.89 16.87
N LEU A 4 14.47 -11.18 15.97
CA LEU A 4 14.26 -11.01 14.53
C LEU A 4 13.12 -11.96 14.11
N VAL A 5 11.98 -11.39 13.70
CA VAL A 5 10.88 -12.17 13.10
C VAL A 5 11.46 -12.87 11.86
N SER A 6 11.55 -14.20 11.90
CA SER A 6 11.98 -14.99 10.74
C SER A 6 10.82 -15.06 9.76
N ALA A 7 11.04 -14.64 8.52
CA ALA A 7 10.06 -14.74 7.44
C ALA A 7 10.74 -15.34 6.20
N ASP A 8 10.00 -16.15 5.45
CA ASP A 8 10.43 -16.70 4.17
C ASP A 8 10.57 -15.59 3.12
N ILE A 9 9.68 -14.59 3.20
CA ILE A 9 9.60 -13.47 2.24
C ILE A 9 9.53 -12.14 2.99
N LEU A 10 10.41 -11.21 2.60
CA LEU A 10 10.36 -9.82 2.99
C LEU A 10 9.86 -8.96 1.82
N ALA A 11 8.64 -8.46 1.92
CA ALA A 11 8.07 -7.53 0.95
C ALA A 11 8.31 -6.09 1.42
N ILE A 12 9.06 -5.31 0.65
CA ILE A 12 9.33 -3.89 0.96
C ILE A 12 8.71 -3.03 -0.13
N GLY A 13 7.89 -2.06 0.26
CA GLY A 13 7.32 -1.10 -0.68
C GLY A 13 6.03 -0.49 -0.19
N CYS A 14 5.18 -0.07 -1.13
CA CYS A 14 3.98 0.69 -0.81
C CYS A 14 2.76 -0.18 -0.46
N ILE A 15 2.00 0.35 0.48
CA ILE A 15 0.56 0.13 0.64
C ILE A 15 -0.13 1.49 0.42
N VAL A 16 -1.27 1.51 -0.25
CA VAL A 16 -2.00 2.71 -0.66
C VAL A 16 -3.51 2.49 -0.56
N VAL A 17 -4.26 3.57 -0.37
CA VAL A 17 -5.72 3.56 -0.49
C VAL A 17 -6.09 3.69 -1.96
N ASP A 18 -6.65 2.63 -2.53
CA ASP A 18 -7.22 2.62 -3.86
C ASP A 18 -8.70 3.03 -3.78
N THR A 19 -9.02 4.17 -4.41
CA THR A 19 -10.39 4.69 -4.49
C THR A 19 -10.92 4.46 -5.89
N SER A 20 -11.88 3.55 -6.02
CA SER A 20 -12.61 3.33 -7.25
C SER A 20 -13.88 4.18 -7.27
N CYS A 21 -14.21 4.73 -8.44
CA CYS A 21 -15.39 5.55 -8.67
C CYS A 21 -16.24 4.89 -9.75
N THR A 22 -17.44 4.43 -9.39
CA THR A 22 -18.38 3.83 -10.33
C THR A 22 -19.53 4.78 -10.56
N TYR A 23 -19.84 5.06 -11.82
CA TYR A 23 -21.00 5.87 -12.18
C TYR A 23 -22.29 5.26 -11.63
N ASP A 24 -23.12 6.09 -10.97
CA ASP A 24 -24.40 5.69 -10.37
C ASP A 24 -25.55 6.39 -11.09
N PRO A 25 -26.11 5.82 -12.17
CA PRO A 25 -27.13 6.50 -12.96
C PRO A 25 -28.41 6.75 -12.13
N PRO A 26 -29.06 7.93 -12.28
CA PRO A 26 -30.33 8.21 -11.63
C PRO A 26 -31.43 7.25 -12.11
N GLN A 27 -32.32 6.85 -11.18
CA GLN A 27 -33.37 5.83 -11.43
C GLN A 27 -34.52 6.30 -12.34
N SER A 28 -34.65 7.60 -12.61
CA SER A 28 -35.64 8.15 -13.55
C SER A 28 -34.98 9.01 -14.62
N PRO A 29 -35.26 8.76 -15.91
CA PRO A 29 -34.55 9.41 -17.02
C PRO A 29 -35.29 10.69 -17.42
N SER A 30 -35.25 11.74 -16.60
CA SER A 30 -35.70 13.06 -17.08
C SER A 30 -34.57 13.86 -17.74
N ASP A 31 -33.30 13.55 -17.46
CA ASP A 31 -32.14 13.87 -18.33
C ASP A 31 -30.88 13.10 -17.85
N PRO A 32 -30.63 11.86 -18.32
CA PRO A 32 -29.69 10.95 -17.68
C PRO A 32 -28.20 11.15 -18.04
N LEU A 33 -27.86 12.05 -18.98
CA LEU A 33 -26.49 12.13 -19.55
C LEU A 33 -25.79 13.48 -19.42
N GLN A 34 -26.49 14.52 -18.97
CA GLN A 34 -25.86 15.82 -18.76
C GLN A 34 -25.42 15.95 -17.29
N PRO A 35 -24.13 16.18 -17.01
CA PRO A 35 -23.71 16.61 -15.68
C PRO A 35 -24.52 17.84 -15.31
N VAL A 36 -25.18 17.85 -14.14
CA VAL A 36 -25.84 19.07 -13.67
C VAL A 36 -24.76 20.13 -13.52
N ASN A 37 -24.96 21.29 -14.13
CA ASN A 37 -23.95 22.33 -14.23
C ASN A 37 -23.43 22.70 -12.82
N GLY A 38 -22.13 22.56 -12.58
CA GLY A 38 -21.51 22.73 -11.26
C GLY A 38 -21.45 21.48 -10.37
N SER A 39 -21.79 20.29 -10.88
CA SER A 39 -21.67 19.02 -10.17
C SER A 39 -20.97 17.95 -11.01
N SER A 40 -20.27 17.03 -10.34
CA SER A 40 -19.86 15.76 -10.95
C SER A 40 -21.06 14.83 -11.10
N ASN A 41 -21.05 13.93 -12.10
CA ASN A 41 -22.06 12.88 -12.24
C ASN A 41 -22.24 12.10 -10.92
N PRO A 42 -23.45 11.59 -10.61
CA PRO A 42 -23.63 10.77 -9.43
C PRO A 42 -22.73 9.53 -9.52
N ALA A 43 -22.06 9.22 -8.41
CA ALA A 43 -21.06 8.16 -8.36
C ALA A 43 -21.05 7.48 -7.00
N LYS A 44 -20.79 6.18 -7.03
CA LYS A 44 -20.48 5.36 -5.87
C LYS A 44 -18.96 5.24 -5.75
N PHE A 45 -18.44 5.64 -4.61
CA PHE A 45 -17.03 5.49 -4.28
C PHE A 45 -16.84 4.24 -3.42
N SER A 46 -15.80 3.47 -3.73
CA SER A 46 -15.35 2.36 -2.89
C SER A 46 -13.86 2.49 -2.63
N GLN A 47 -13.43 2.25 -1.39
CA GLN A 47 -12.05 2.38 -0.95
C GLN A 47 -11.54 1.04 -0.44
N CYS A 48 -10.32 0.68 -0.83
CA CYS A 48 -9.66 -0.53 -0.33
C CYS A 48 -8.15 -0.34 -0.24
N ALA A 49 -7.48 -1.11 0.62
CA ALA A 49 -6.03 -1.12 0.64
C ALA A 49 -5.48 -1.93 -0.54
N ARG A 50 -4.50 -1.35 -1.24
CA ARG A 50 -3.74 -1.99 -2.31
C ARG A 50 -2.27 -1.59 -2.22
N GLY A 51 -1.50 -1.92 -3.24
CA GLY A 51 -0.09 -1.58 -3.36
C GLY A 51 0.69 -2.80 -3.78
N THR A 52 1.73 -2.61 -4.59
CA THR A 52 2.45 -3.75 -5.17
C THR A 52 3.06 -4.63 -4.09
N ALA A 53 3.72 -4.04 -3.08
CA ALA A 53 4.31 -4.80 -1.98
C ALA A 53 3.24 -5.47 -1.13
N TYR A 54 2.15 -4.77 -0.82
CA TYR A 54 1.01 -5.33 -0.08
C TYR A 54 0.36 -6.52 -0.81
N ASN A 55 0.11 -6.39 -2.11
CA ASN A 55 -0.47 -7.46 -2.93
C ASN A 55 0.47 -8.66 -3.06
N MET A 56 1.78 -8.43 -3.25
CA MET A 56 2.77 -9.50 -3.26
C MET A 56 2.84 -10.21 -1.91
N ALA A 57 2.81 -9.45 -0.81
CA ALA A 57 2.83 -10.01 0.54
C ALA A 57 1.60 -10.88 0.81
N LEU A 58 0.41 -10.40 0.44
CA LEU A 58 -0.84 -11.16 0.53
C LEU A 58 -0.80 -12.44 -0.32
N ALA A 59 -0.33 -12.36 -1.57
CA ALA A 59 -0.26 -13.51 -2.45
C ALA A 59 0.70 -14.59 -1.92
N ALA A 60 1.89 -14.18 -1.48
CA ALA A 60 2.87 -15.05 -0.84
C ALA A 60 2.32 -15.69 0.44
N HIS A 61 1.63 -14.89 1.24
CA HIS A 61 0.98 -15.34 2.45
C HIS A 61 -0.12 -16.38 2.16
N TYR A 62 -0.98 -16.15 1.16
CA TYR A 62 -2.00 -17.12 0.72
C TYR A 62 -1.40 -18.38 0.11
N ALA A 63 -0.17 -18.33 -0.40
CA ALA A 63 0.59 -19.51 -0.81
C ALA A 63 1.19 -20.29 0.38
N GLY A 64 0.98 -19.84 1.61
CA GLY A 64 1.43 -20.50 2.84
C GLY A 64 2.81 -20.07 3.33
N ALA A 65 3.44 -19.07 2.70
CA ALA A 65 4.72 -18.55 3.17
C ALA A 65 4.55 -17.66 4.41
N SER A 66 5.57 -17.62 5.26
CA SER A 66 5.71 -16.58 6.28
C SER A 66 6.22 -15.29 5.62
N VAL A 67 5.50 -14.19 5.83
CA VAL A 67 5.77 -12.92 5.12
C VAL A 67 5.87 -11.77 6.10
N LEU A 68 6.90 -10.95 5.92
CA LEU A 68 7.04 -9.66 6.57
C LEU A 68 6.82 -8.54 5.54
N LEU A 69 5.80 -7.70 5.74
CA LEU A 69 5.60 -6.48 4.95
C LEU A 69 6.22 -5.28 5.68
N SER A 70 7.19 -4.63 5.04
CA SER A 70 7.79 -3.39 5.50
C SER A 70 7.34 -2.23 4.61
N THR A 71 6.65 -1.26 5.21
CA THR A 71 6.04 -0.15 4.47
C THR A 71 6.05 1.15 5.27
N VAL A 72 5.66 2.23 4.61
CA VAL A 72 5.56 3.56 5.20
C VAL A 72 4.16 4.09 4.89
N VAL A 73 3.48 4.60 5.92
CA VAL A 73 2.16 5.21 5.82
C VAL A 73 2.23 6.65 6.32
N ALA A 74 1.32 7.50 5.85
CA ALA A 74 1.19 8.85 6.39
C ALA A 74 0.60 8.80 7.81
N ASP A 75 0.89 9.81 8.63
CA ASP A 75 0.21 10.00 9.92
C ASP A 75 -1.10 10.76 9.72
N ASP A 76 -2.02 10.17 8.96
CA ASP A 76 -3.33 10.74 8.66
C ASP A 76 -4.43 9.67 8.74
N PHE A 77 -5.67 10.10 8.46
CA PHE A 77 -6.84 9.21 8.47
C PHE A 77 -6.65 7.98 7.55
N TRP A 78 -5.99 8.16 6.41
CA TRP A 78 -5.76 7.08 5.45
C TRP A 78 -4.63 6.15 5.91
N GLY A 79 -3.60 6.70 6.55
CA GLY A 79 -2.58 5.90 7.21
C GLY A 79 -3.15 4.99 8.29
N ASP A 80 -3.99 5.53 9.18
CA ASP A 80 -4.67 4.73 10.20
C ASP A 80 -5.60 3.68 9.59
N PHE A 81 -6.35 4.03 8.53
CA PHE A 81 -7.14 3.05 7.76
C PHE A 81 -6.28 1.90 7.23
N LEU A 82 -5.11 2.21 6.64
CA LEU A 82 -4.19 1.20 6.10
C LEU A 82 -3.59 0.32 7.20
N LEU A 83 -3.23 0.89 8.35
CA LEU A 83 -2.74 0.13 9.50
C LEU A 83 -3.80 -0.85 10.01
N ARG A 84 -5.04 -0.39 10.19
CA ARG A 84 -6.15 -1.26 10.62
C ARG A 84 -6.43 -2.38 9.62
N GLU A 85 -6.31 -2.11 8.33
CA GLU A 85 -6.48 -3.13 7.30
C GLU A 85 -5.35 -4.16 7.33
N MET A 86 -4.11 -3.73 7.57
CA MET A 86 -2.97 -4.63 7.78
C MET A 86 -3.15 -5.49 9.04
N ASP A 87 -3.57 -4.90 10.15
CA ASP A 87 -3.85 -5.61 11.41
C ASP A 87 -5.01 -6.59 11.25
N ARG A 88 -6.06 -6.22 10.52
CA ARG A 88 -7.19 -7.11 10.22
C ARG A 88 -6.74 -8.35 9.47
N VAL A 89 -5.91 -8.18 8.45
CA VAL A 89 -5.35 -9.31 7.70
C VAL A 89 -4.38 -10.11 8.59
N GLY A 90 -3.41 -9.48 9.26
CA GLY A 90 -2.46 -10.18 10.13
C GLY A 90 -3.12 -10.93 11.30
N SER A 91 -4.19 -10.38 11.87
CA SER A 91 -4.97 -11.08 12.92
C SER A 91 -5.81 -12.23 12.38
N SER A 92 -6.21 -12.15 11.10
CA SER A 92 -6.92 -13.24 10.43
C SER A 92 -5.97 -14.39 10.04
N TYR A 93 -4.67 -14.13 9.99
CA TYR A 93 -3.70 -15.11 9.51
C TYR A 93 -2.33 -15.02 10.23
N GLU A 94 -1.95 -16.11 10.91
CA GLU A 94 -0.79 -16.17 11.81
C GLU A 94 0.58 -15.88 11.16
N ASN A 95 0.68 -15.96 9.82
CA ASN A 95 1.94 -15.91 9.06
C ASN A 95 2.20 -14.58 8.33
N LEU A 96 1.39 -13.54 8.56
CA LEU A 96 1.64 -12.20 8.01
C LEU A 96 1.99 -11.21 9.13
N ALA A 97 3.25 -10.79 9.16
CA ALA A 97 3.71 -9.71 10.03
C ALA A 97 3.87 -8.42 9.23
N SER A 98 3.61 -7.29 9.87
CA SER A 98 3.80 -5.99 9.24
C SER A 98 4.50 -4.98 10.12
N ILE A 99 5.42 -4.22 9.52
CA ILE A 99 6.09 -3.08 10.13
C ILE A 99 5.75 -1.86 9.28
N ALA A 100 5.02 -0.93 9.87
CA ALA A 100 4.68 0.33 9.24
C ALA A 100 5.31 1.49 9.99
N MET A 101 5.99 2.36 9.27
CA MET A 101 6.48 3.63 9.81
C MET A 101 5.47 4.74 9.48
N SER A 102 4.95 5.43 10.50
CA SER A 102 4.09 6.60 10.32
C SER A 102 4.91 7.86 10.08
N LEU A 103 4.60 8.60 9.01
CA LEU A 103 5.22 9.89 8.68
C LEU A 103 4.37 11.05 9.18
N THR A 104 4.80 11.69 10.27
CA THR A 104 4.18 12.91 10.82
C THR A 104 4.49 14.14 9.96
N HIS A 105 3.49 14.97 9.65
CA HIS A 105 3.68 16.25 8.97
C HIS A 105 4.47 17.29 9.82
N GLU A 106 4.52 17.13 11.15
CA GLU A 106 5.09 18.14 12.06
C GLU A 106 6.63 18.23 12.06
N HIS A 107 7.35 17.30 11.39
CA HIS A 107 8.81 17.25 11.43
C HIS A 107 9.45 16.91 10.06
N PRO A 108 9.66 17.90 9.17
CA PRO A 108 10.28 17.69 7.85
C PRO A 108 11.70 17.08 7.92
N ASN A 109 12.41 17.27 9.05
CA ASN A 109 13.72 16.67 9.27
C ASN A 109 13.68 15.15 9.54
N ARG A 110 12.56 14.60 10.03
CA ARG A 110 12.37 13.14 10.16
C ARG A 110 12.09 12.50 8.81
N TYR A 111 11.28 13.13 7.96
CA TYR A 111 11.05 12.70 6.58
C TYR A 111 12.38 12.58 5.81
N ASN A 112 13.22 13.62 5.88
CA ASN A 112 14.54 13.60 5.24
C ASN A 112 15.49 12.57 5.86
N LYS A 113 15.43 12.32 7.17
CA LYS A 113 16.22 11.27 7.82
C LYS A 113 15.79 9.86 7.40
N VAL A 114 14.49 9.61 7.26
CA VAL A 114 13.95 8.34 6.76
C VAL A 114 14.36 8.10 5.30
N LEU A 115 14.21 9.12 4.43
CA LEU A 115 14.67 9.02 3.04
C LEU A 115 16.18 8.82 2.94
N ASN A 116 16.96 9.46 3.80
CA ASN A 116 18.42 9.29 3.82
C ASN A 116 18.82 7.90 4.32
N ASN A 117 18.15 7.36 5.35
CA ASN A 117 18.40 6.01 5.85
C ASN A 117 18.03 4.91 4.84
N ILE A 118 16.94 5.11 4.08
CA ILE A 118 16.56 4.20 2.97
C ILE A 118 17.61 4.25 1.85
N LYS A 119 18.18 5.43 1.56
CA LYS A 119 19.22 5.61 0.53
C LYS A 119 20.59 5.04 0.93
N THR A 120 20.93 4.99 2.22
CA THR A 120 22.28 4.63 2.65
C THR A 120 22.55 3.14 2.84
N GLU A 121 21.54 2.30 3.09
CA GLU A 121 21.82 0.88 3.45
C GLU A 121 21.30 -0.19 2.47
N SER A 122 20.37 0.09 1.55
CA SER A 122 19.73 -0.98 0.73
C SER A 122 19.84 -0.85 -0.78
N ILE A 123 20.49 0.17 -1.34
CA ILE A 123 20.66 0.31 -2.81
C ILE A 123 22.12 0.61 -3.17
N LYS A 124 23.03 -0.29 -2.78
CA LYS A 124 24.38 -0.43 -3.37
C LYS A 124 24.66 -1.82 -3.92
N LYS A 125 23.61 -2.56 -4.27
CA LYS A 125 23.72 -3.66 -5.24
C LYS A 125 23.05 -3.20 -6.51
N GLU A 126 23.87 -2.82 -7.48
CA GLU A 126 23.45 -2.56 -8.86
C GLU A 126 22.52 -3.68 -9.31
N TRP A 127 21.27 -3.33 -9.62
CA TRP A 127 20.45 -4.13 -10.51
C TRP A 127 21.01 -3.93 -11.92
N THR A 128 22.04 -4.68 -12.29
CA THR A 128 22.35 -4.86 -13.70
C THR A 128 21.25 -5.75 -14.27
N CYS A 129 20.31 -5.13 -14.97
CA CYS A 129 19.35 -5.86 -15.80
C CYS A 129 20.18 -6.70 -16.78
N GLY A 130 20.23 -8.01 -16.53
CA GLY A 130 20.89 -8.97 -17.39
C GLY A 130 20.20 -9.03 -18.74
N ALA A 131 20.56 -8.11 -19.63
CA ALA A 131 20.28 -8.21 -21.05
C ALA A 131 21.01 -9.45 -21.56
N ARG A 132 20.33 -10.60 -21.54
CA ARG A 132 20.70 -11.75 -22.37
C ARG A 132 20.62 -11.27 -23.82
N LYS A 133 21.77 -11.03 -24.43
CA LYS A 133 21.87 -10.97 -25.89
C LYS A 133 21.41 -12.33 -26.39
N HIS A 134 20.32 -12.34 -27.16
CA HIS A 134 20.01 -13.47 -28.01
C HIS A 134 21.13 -13.60 -29.05
N GLU A 135 21.57 -14.83 -29.25
CA GLU A 135 22.53 -15.29 -30.26
C GLU A 135 22.13 -14.87 -31.68
#